data_AF-A0A2T6FJ21-F1
#
_entry.id   AF-A0A2T6FJ21-F1
#
_cell.length_a   1.000
_cell.length_b   1.000
_cell.length_c   1.000
_cell.angle_alpha   90.00
_cell.angle_beta   90.00
_cell.angle_gamma   90.00
#
_symmetry.space_group_name_H-M   'P 1'
#
loop_
_entity.id
_entity.type
_entity.pdbx_description
1 polymer ?
#
loop_
_entity_poly.entity_id
_entity_poly.type
_entity_poly.pdbx_seq_one_letter_code
_entity_poly.pdbx_strand_id
1 'polypeptide(L)'
;MLNANPPRVKAVLNLVATADWVVAFFPKFFELTRLQDLGSAGHDGFALTQSTPNVHQITYVEGSHSAAIEEPVWDVIADFVLTGNAEATNISAICNNQNACVKSFGSFPPIVWAIIAGLVYAVWKGIEWLICATGADPVSQAFIEGVALTVYVLLLWLVVTRV
;
A
#
# COMPACT_ATOMS: atom_id res chain seq x y z
N MET A 1 23.62 -21.60 -19.29
CA MET A 1 23.09 -22.36 -18.15
C MET A 1 22.80 -21.36 -17.04
N LEU A 2 21.54 -20.94 -16.89
CA LEU A 2 21.10 -20.13 -15.75
C LEU A 2 21.09 -21.09 -14.55
N ASN A 3 21.74 -20.71 -13.44
CA ASN A 3 21.84 -21.53 -12.23
C ASN A 3 20.50 -22.17 -11.87
N ALA A 4 20.43 -23.50 -11.84
CA ALA A 4 19.23 -24.28 -11.51
C ALA A 4 18.81 -24.17 -10.04
N ASN A 5 19.55 -23.41 -9.24
CA ASN A 5 19.21 -23.05 -7.88
C ASN A 5 19.19 -21.51 -7.80
N PRO A 6 18.00 -20.87 -7.82
CA PRO A 6 17.94 -19.46 -7.45
C PRO A 6 18.58 -19.31 -6.06
N PRO A 7 19.30 -18.20 -5.79
CA PRO A 7 19.81 -17.94 -4.44
C PRO A 7 18.62 -18.03 -3.48
N ARG A 8 18.67 -19.01 -2.57
CA ARG A 8 17.60 -19.26 -1.62
C ARG A 8 17.75 -18.26 -0.48
N VAL A 9 16.69 -17.52 -0.20
CA VAL A 9 16.61 -16.67 0.99
C VAL A 9 16.74 -17.58 2.21
N LYS A 10 17.76 -17.33 3.06
CA LYS A 10 18.04 -18.14 4.24
C LYS A 10 17.02 -17.90 5.35
N ALA A 11 16.67 -16.64 5.56
CA ALA A 11 15.65 -16.18 6.51
C ALA A 11 15.06 -14.84 6.07
N VAL A 12 13.85 -14.53 6.55
CA VAL A 12 13.12 -13.28 6.29
C VAL A 12 12.78 -12.63 7.61
N LEU A 13 13.01 -11.33 7.72
CA LEU A 13 12.52 -10.48 8.81
C LEU A 13 11.39 -9.60 8.29
N ASN A 14 10.22 -9.67 8.92
CA ASN A 14 9.11 -8.78 8.69
C ASN A 14 8.95 -7.79 9.85
N LEU A 15 8.63 -6.55 9.52
CA LEU A 15 8.37 -5.49 10.48
C LEU A 15 6.95 -4.99 10.23
N VAL A 16 6.06 -5.23 11.18
CA VAL A 16 4.66 -4.78 11.09
C VAL A 16 4.55 -3.42 11.75
N ALA A 17 4.19 -2.39 11.00
CA ALA A 17 4.03 -1.06 11.57
C ALA A 17 2.69 -0.92 12.30
N THR A 18 2.59 0.05 13.21
CA THR A 18 1.32 0.34 13.89
C THR A 18 0.27 0.96 12.97
N ALA A 19 0.69 1.72 11.95
CA ALA A 19 -0.20 2.52 11.11
C ALA A 19 0.16 2.50 9.61
N ASP A 20 0.69 1.39 9.08
CA ASP A 20 0.94 1.24 7.64
C ASP A 20 -0.39 1.12 6.87
N TRP A 21 -0.91 2.28 6.46
CA TRP A 21 -2.14 2.39 5.69
C TRP A 21 -1.95 2.03 4.21
N VAL A 22 -0.72 2.16 3.68
CA VAL A 22 -0.42 1.89 2.27
C VAL A 22 -0.68 0.42 1.99
N VAL A 23 -0.02 -0.46 2.76
CA VAL A 23 -0.18 -1.91 2.55
C VAL A 23 -1.54 -2.42 3.02
N ALA A 24 -2.16 -1.74 4.00
CA ALA A 24 -3.49 -2.07 4.48
C ALA A 24 -4.60 -1.81 3.45
N PHE A 25 -4.44 -0.82 2.55
CA PHE A 25 -5.50 -0.43 1.62
C PHE A 25 -5.23 -0.89 0.18
N PHE A 26 -3.98 -0.81 -0.28
CA PHE A 26 -3.64 -1.12 -1.67
C PHE A 26 -3.31 -2.62 -1.86
N PRO A 27 -2.14 -3.14 -1.43
CA PRO A 27 -1.83 -4.57 -1.44
C PRO A 27 -2.93 -5.48 -0.89
N LYS A 28 -3.55 -5.13 0.24
CA LYS A 28 -4.59 -5.97 0.85
C LYS A 28 -5.84 -6.13 -0.03
N PHE A 29 -6.17 -5.16 -0.86
CA PHE A 29 -7.25 -5.30 -1.84
C PHE A 29 -6.92 -6.37 -2.89
N PHE A 30 -5.67 -6.41 -3.36
CA PHE A 30 -5.21 -7.42 -4.30
C PHE A 30 -5.09 -8.80 -3.64
N GLU A 31 -4.69 -8.85 -2.37
CA GLU A 31 -4.72 -10.06 -1.56
C GLU A 31 -6.14 -10.65 -1.47
N LEU A 32 -7.13 -9.80 -1.17
CA LEU A 32 -8.54 -10.20 -1.06
C LEU A 32 -9.12 -10.67 -2.40
N THR A 33 -8.83 -9.95 -3.48
CA THR A 33 -9.37 -10.23 -4.82
C THR A 33 -8.60 -11.31 -5.58
N ARG A 34 -7.39 -11.66 -5.11
CA ARG A 34 -6.45 -12.60 -5.75
C ARG A 34 -6.09 -12.24 -7.19
N LEU A 35 -6.20 -10.96 -7.55
CA LEU A 35 -5.87 -10.48 -8.89
C LEU A 35 -4.36 -10.40 -9.11
N GLN A 36 -3.58 -10.19 -8.05
CA GLN A 36 -2.12 -10.16 -8.06
C GLN A 36 -1.56 -10.79 -6.80
N ASP A 37 -0.33 -11.29 -6.88
CA ASP A 37 0.41 -11.84 -5.74
C ASP A 37 1.02 -10.70 -4.92
N LEU A 38 0.16 -9.93 -4.25
CA LEU A 38 0.49 -8.84 -3.35
C LEU A 38 -0.17 -9.11 -2.00
N GLY A 39 0.55 -8.79 -0.92
CA GLY A 39 0.11 -9.07 0.44
C GLY A 39 0.25 -7.88 1.36
N SER A 40 -0.55 -7.89 2.43
CA SER A 40 -0.62 -6.83 3.43
C SER A 40 0.37 -7.01 4.60
N ALA A 41 1.48 -7.71 4.38
CA ALA A 41 2.37 -8.18 5.45
C ALA A 41 2.95 -7.08 6.37
N GLY A 42 3.13 -5.85 5.87
CA GLY A 42 3.54 -4.70 6.72
C GLY A 42 2.44 -4.21 7.66
N HIS A 43 1.19 -4.65 7.46
CA HIS A 43 0.02 -4.36 8.30
C HIS A 43 -0.51 -5.60 9.01
N ASP A 44 -0.83 -6.69 8.32
CA ASP A 44 -1.40 -7.90 8.96
C ASP A 44 -0.33 -8.85 9.50
N GLY A 45 0.92 -8.68 9.07
CA GLY A 45 1.99 -9.65 9.31
C GLY A 45 1.88 -10.90 8.43
N PHE A 46 2.86 -11.79 8.57
CA PHE A 46 2.85 -13.11 7.96
C PHE A 46 2.14 -14.11 8.87
N ALA A 47 1.12 -14.78 8.35
CA ALA A 47 0.42 -15.86 9.04
C ALA A 47 1.33 -17.07 9.38
N LEU A 48 2.43 -17.25 8.63
CA LEU A 48 3.33 -18.41 8.72
C LEU A 48 4.44 -18.28 9.78
N THR A 49 4.53 -17.15 10.49
CA THR A 49 5.61 -16.85 11.46
C THR A 49 5.73 -17.88 12.58
N GLN A 50 4.61 -18.45 13.04
CA GLN A 50 4.63 -19.50 14.07
C GLN A 50 5.00 -20.89 13.54
N SER A 51 4.98 -21.10 12.21
CA SER A 51 5.14 -22.41 11.58
C SER A 51 6.42 -22.55 10.75
N THR A 52 7.18 -21.47 10.55
CA THR A 52 8.36 -21.47 9.69
C THR A 52 9.57 -20.92 10.45
N PRO A 53 10.59 -21.74 10.75
CA PRO A 53 11.70 -21.35 11.64
C PRO A 53 12.58 -20.22 11.10
N ASN A 54 12.48 -19.92 9.80
CA ASN A 54 13.28 -18.89 9.14
C ASN A 54 12.45 -17.63 8.80
N VAL A 55 11.24 -17.50 9.34
CA VAL A 55 10.39 -16.31 9.15
C VAL A 55 10.23 -15.63 10.49
N HIS A 56 10.89 -14.50 10.63
CA HIS A 56 10.91 -13.68 11.83
C HIS A 56 9.99 -12.50 11.63
N GLN A 57 9.32 -12.08 12.71
CA GLN A 57 8.43 -10.95 12.66
C GLN A 57 8.45 -10.18 13.96
N ILE A 58 8.55 -8.86 13.85
CA ILE A 58 8.35 -7.94 14.95
C ILE A 58 7.08 -7.16 14.67
N THR A 59 6.16 -7.20 15.63
CA THR A 59 4.85 -6.58 15.48
C THR A 59 4.79 -5.23 16.16
N TYR A 60 4.08 -4.29 15.51
CA TYR A 60 3.70 -2.99 16.06
C TYR A 60 4.88 -2.06 16.33
N VAL A 61 5.79 -1.99 15.36
CA VAL A 61 6.80 -0.93 15.28
C VAL A 61 6.07 0.39 15.08
N GLU A 62 6.31 1.37 15.95
CA GLU A 62 5.67 2.68 15.89
C GLU A 62 5.97 3.37 14.56
N GLY A 63 4.92 3.78 13.86
CA GLY A 63 5.03 4.51 12.60
C GLY A 63 4.06 4.01 11.54
N SER A 64 4.34 4.40 10.30
CA SER A 64 3.56 4.06 9.11
C SER A 64 4.40 3.18 8.18
N HIS A 65 4.17 3.26 6.86
CA HIS A 65 4.86 2.46 5.84
C HIS A 65 6.40 2.52 5.93
N SER A 66 6.95 3.67 6.32
CA SER A 66 8.40 3.87 6.47
C SER A 66 8.98 3.37 7.79
N ALA A 67 8.18 2.81 8.71
CA ALA A 67 8.65 2.44 10.05
C ALA A 67 9.88 1.50 10.03
N ALA A 68 10.00 0.67 8.99
CA ALA A 68 11.09 -0.29 8.84
C ALA A 68 12.44 0.35 8.47
N ILE A 69 12.49 1.60 8.04
CA ILE A 69 13.74 2.30 7.67
C ILE A 69 14.18 3.34 8.69
N GLU A 70 13.40 3.53 9.76
CA GLU A 70 13.71 4.49 10.81
C GLU A 70 14.87 3.98 11.70
N GLU A 71 15.68 4.91 12.20
CA GLU A 71 16.87 4.65 13.00
C GLU A 71 16.66 3.68 14.18
N PRO A 72 15.53 3.72 14.94
CA PRO A 72 15.30 2.80 16.05
C PRO A 72 15.25 1.32 15.68
N VAL A 73 15.16 0.98 14.39
CA VAL A 73 15.06 -0.40 13.89
C VAL A 73 16.37 -0.91 13.31
N TRP A 74 17.36 -0.04 13.09
CA TRP A 74 18.61 -0.40 12.40
C TRP A 74 19.42 -1.46 13.15
N ASP A 75 19.51 -1.38 14.48
CA ASP A 75 20.25 -2.36 15.28
C ASP A 75 19.66 -3.76 15.17
N VAL A 76 18.33 -3.87 15.13
CA VAL A 76 17.65 -5.16 14.94
C VAL A 76 17.86 -5.70 13.53
N ILE A 77 17.84 -4.85 12.51
CA ILE A 77 18.14 -5.27 11.14
C ILE A 77 19.59 -5.76 11.06
N ALA A 78 20.53 -5.05 11.66
CA ALA A 78 21.94 -5.43 11.69
C ALA A 78 22.14 -6.77 12.43
N ASP A 79 21.52 -6.94 13.60
CA ASP A 79 21.59 -8.20 14.35
C ASP A 79 20.98 -9.35 13.54
N PHE A 80 19.81 -9.15 12.92
CA PHE A 80 19.19 -10.16 12.07
C PHE A 80 20.08 -10.58 10.89
N VAL A 81 20.75 -9.62 10.24
CA VAL A 81 21.66 -9.92 9.13
C VAL A 81 22.91 -10.69 9.61
N LEU A 82 23.46 -10.32 10.76
CA LEU A 82 24.70 -10.89 11.29
C LEU A 82 24.50 -12.25 11.97
N THR A 83 23.45 -12.38 12.78
CA THR A 83 23.23 -13.51 13.68
C THR A 83 22.02 -14.35 13.29
N GLY A 84 21.08 -13.79 12.53
CA GLY A 84 19.78 -14.42 12.25
C GLY A 84 18.75 -14.24 13.37
N ASN A 85 19.08 -13.50 14.43
CA ASN A 85 18.17 -13.22 15.53
C ASN A 85 17.38 -11.93 15.29
N ALA A 86 16.13 -11.91 15.70
CA ALA A 86 15.22 -10.77 15.50
C ALA A 86 14.52 -10.40 16.82
N GLU A 87 15.28 -10.38 17.92
CA GLU A 87 14.70 -10.10 19.22
C GLU A 87 14.23 -8.64 19.30
N ALA A 88 12.97 -8.47 19.67
CA ALA A 88 12.31 -7.18 19.77
C ALA A 88 12.77 -6.33 20.97
N THR A 89 13.54 -6.92 21.88
CA THR A 89 14.06 -6.31 23.12
C THR A 89 14.95 -5.09 22.88
N ASN A 90 15.46 -4.91 21.66
CA ASN A 90 16.34 -3.79 21.30
C ASN A 90 15.61 -2.61 20.63
N ILE A 91 14.30 -2.66 20.42
CA ILE A 91 13.54 -1.57 19.77
C ILE A 91 12.78 -0.78 20.83
N SER A 92 13.15 0.49 21.03
CA SER A 92 12.46 1.41 21.94
C SER A 92 11.09 1.88 21.42
N ALA A 93 10.82 1.70 20.12
CA ALA A 93 9.63 2.15 19.42
C ALA A 93 8.57 1.05 19.21
N ILE A 94 8.42 0.10 20.14
CA ILE A 94 7.38 -0.93 20.05
C ILE A 94 6.12 -0.47 20.79
N CYS A 95 4.99 -0.52 20.09
CA CYS A 95 3.67 -0.26 20.65
C CYS A 95 2.96 -1.57 20.99
N ASN A 96 2.04 -1.53 21.95
CA ASN A 96 1.23 -2.71 22.30
C ASN A 96 0.10 -3.00 21.30
N ASN A 97 -0.30 -2.02 20.48
CA ASN A 97 -1.45 -2.12 19.61
C ASN A 97 -1.22 -1.41 18.27
N GLN A 98 -1.87 -1.91 17.23
CA GLN A 98 -2.06 -1.18 15.98
C GLN A 98 -2.99 0.02 16.14
N ASN A 99 -2.81 1.00 15.27
CA ASN A 99 -3.73 2.12 15.13
C ASN A 99 -5.13 1.61 14.73
N ALA A 100 -6.13 1.90 15.57
CA ALA A 100 -7.49 1.40 15.40
C ALA A 100 -8.16 1.87 14.09
N CYS A 101 -7.86 3.09 13.63
CA CYS A 101 -8.41 3.63 12.39
C CYS A 101 -7.87 2.83 11.19
N VAL A 102 -6.55 2.67 11.11
CA VAL A 102 -5.89 1.94 10.01
C VAL A 102 -6.33 0.48 10.01
N LYS A 103 -6.39 -0.17 11.18
CA LYS A 103 -6.89 -1.54 11.31
C LYS A 103 -8.35 -1.68 10.84
N SER A 104 -9.20 -0.71 11.18
CA SER A 104 -10.62 -0.78 10.81
C SER A 104 -10.81 -0.63 9.31
N PHE A 105 -10.21 0.39 8.69
CA PHE A 105 -10.29 0.55 7.23
C PHE A 105 -9.53 -0.55 6.47
N GLY A 106 -8.43 -1.03 7.04
CA GLY A 106 -7.64 -2.14 6.52
C GLY A 106 -8.38 -3.47 6.58
N SER A 107 -9.35 -3.64 7.46
CA SER A 107 -10.16 -4.87 7.50
C SER A 107 -11.05 -5.05 6.26
N PHE A 108 -11.41 -3.95 5.59
CA PHE A 108 -12.20 -3.99 4.36
C PHE A 108 -11.70 -2.94 3.35
N PRO A 109 -10.58 -3.22 2.67
CA PRO A 109 -9.96 -2.33 1.69
C PRO A 109 -10.87 -1.84 0.54
N PRO A 110 -11.88 -2.61 0.06
CA PRO A 110 -12.75 -2.14 -1.02
C PRO A 110 -13.45 -0.80 -0.76
N ILE A 111 -13.69 -0.41 0.50
CA ILE A 111 -14.26 0.91 0.83
C ILE A 111 -13.31 2.04 0.39
N VAL A 112 -12.01 1.91 0.65
CA VAL A 112 -11.03 2.94 0.28
C VAL A 112 -10.96 3.08 -1.24
N TRP A 113 -10.96 1.96 -1.97
CA TRP A 113 -11.03 1.96 -3.43
C TRP A 113 -12.32 2.58 -3.97
N ALA A 114 -13.46 2.30 -3.34
CA ALA A 114 -14.74 2.90 -3.71
C ALA A 114 -14.74 4.42 -3.48
N ILE A 115 -14.11 4.92 -2.41
CA ILE A 115 -13.93 6.35 -2.14
C ILE A 115 -13.06 6.98 -3.23
N ILE A 116 -11.91 6.37 -3.56
CA ILE A 116 -11.01 6.87 -4.62
C ILE A 116 -11.74 6.92 -5.97
N ALA A 117 -12.43 5.84 -6.35
CA ALA A 117 -13.22 5.78 -7.59
C ALA A 117 -14.34 6.83 -7.61
N GLY A 118 -15.01 7.03 -6.47
CA GLY A 118 -16.04 8.05 -6.30
C GLY A 118 -15.50 9.47 -6.47
N LEU A 119 -14.31 9.77 -5.91
CA LEU A 119 -13.65 11.07 -6.08
C LEU A 119 -13.24 11.31 -7.53
N VAL A 120 -12.63 10.33 -8.19
CA VAL A 120 -12.29 10.38 -9.62
C VAL A 120 -13.55 10.66 -10.45
N TYR A 121 -14.62 9.90 -10.24
CA TYR A 121 -15.88 10.12 -10.94
C TYR A 121 -16.51 11.49 -10.66
N ALA A 122 -16.48 11.96 -9.41
CA ALA A 122 -17.03 13.27 -9.05
C ALA A 122 -16.28 14.43 -9.74
N VAL A 123 -14.95 14.36 -9.82
CA VAL A 123 -14.15 15.33 -10.58
C VAL A 123 -14.55 15.34 -12.04
N TRP A 124 -14.72 14.16 -12.66
CA TRP A 124 -15.18 14.06 -14.04
C TRP A 124 -16.57 14.69 -14.25
N LYS A 125 -17.55 14.38 -13.38
CA LYS A 125 -18.89 14.99 -13.47
C LYS A 125 -18.86 16.51 -13.27
N GLY A 126 -17.94 17.03 -12.47
CA GLY A 126 -17.71 18.47 -12.34
C GLY A 126 -17.22 19.10 -13.64
N ILE A 127 -16.30 18.45 -14.35
CA ILE A 127 -15.81 18.89 -15.67
C ILE A 127 -16.94 18.88 -16.70
N GLU A 128 -17.71 17.79 -16.79
CA GLU A 128 -18.87 17.67 -17.68
C GLU A 128 -19.91 18.77 -17.42
N TRP A 129 -20.23 19.04 -16.15
CA TRP A 129 -21.15 20.11 -15.77
C TRP A 129 -20.62 21.49 -16.20
N LEU A 130 -19.32 21.77 -16.04
CA LEU A 130 -18.71 23.01 -16.50
C LEU A 130 -18.76 23.17 -18.02
N ILE A 131 -18.54 22.09 -18.77
CA ILE A 131 -18.65 22.10 -20.24
C ILE A 131 -20.09 22.41 -20.66
N CYS A 132 -21.08 21.74 -20.06
CA CYS A 132 -22.50 22.03 -20.31
C CYS A 132 -22.87 23.48 -19.98
N ALA A 133 -22.32 24.04 -18.91
CA ALA A 133 -22.59 25.42 -18.48
C ALA A 133 -22.08 26.49 -19.47
N THR A 134 -21.19 26.14 -20.42
CA THR A 134 -20.72 27.07 -21.45
C THR A 134 -21.79 27.45 -22.47
N GLY A 135 -22.88 26.67 -22.59
CA GLY A 135 -23.93 26.89 -23.58
C GLY A 135 -23.49 26.68 -25.03
N ALA A 136 -22.36 25.99 -25.26
CA ALA A 136 -21.91 25.62 -26.60
C ALA A 136 -22.93 24.73 -27.34
N ASP A 137 -22.89 24.74 -28.67
CA ASP A 137 -23.72 23.85 -29.48
C ASP A 137 -23.34 22.37 -29.25
N PRO A 138 -24.24 21.41 -29.54
CA PRO A 138 -23.99 19.99 -29.24
C PRO A 138 -22.74 19.40 -29.90
N VAL A 139 -22.32 19.89 -31.06
CA VAL A 139 -21.14 19.39 -31.77
C VAL A 139 -19.88 19.87 -31.07
N SER A 140 -19.82 21.16 -30.73
CA SER A 140 -18.73 21.75 -29.97
C SER A 140 -18.61 21.14 -28.58
N GLN A 141 -19.74 20.89 -27.89
CA GLN A 141 -19.75 20.21 -26.58
C GLN A 141 -19.12 18.82 -26.64
N ALA A 142 -19.57 17.97 -27.58
CA ALA A 142 -19.02 16.63 -27.73
C ALA A 142 -17.51 16.63 -28.04
N PHE A 143 -17.04 17.58 -28.84
CA PHE A 143 -15.61 17.74 -29.11
C PHE A 143 -14.82 18.14 -27.87
N ILE A 144 -15.30 19.13 -27.11
CA ILE A 144 -14.67 19.59 -25.87
C ILE A 144 -14.63 18.46 -24.83
N GLU A 145 -15.73 17.71 -24.67
CA GLU A 145 -15.79 16.56 -23.78
C GLU A 145 -14.75 15.49 -24.13
N GLY A 146 -14.61 15.15 -25.41
CA GLY A 146 -13.61 14.17 -25.86
C GLY A 146 -12.17 14.61 -25.56
N VAL A 147 -11.84 15.87 -25.83
CA VAL A 147 -10.52 16.45 -25.51
C VAL A 147 -10.30 16.49 -24.00
N ALA A 148 -11.29 16.96 -23.23
CA ALA A 148 -11.22 17.05 -21.79
C ALA A 148 -11.07 15.68 -21.13
N LEU A 149 -11.78 14.64 -21.60
CA LEU A 149 -11.63 13.26 -21.12
C LEU A 149 -10.21 12.76 -21.35
N THR A 150 -9.66 12.99 -22.54
CA THR A 150 -8.30 12.57 -22.89
C THR A 150 -7.29 13.23 -21.97
N VAL A 151 -7.38 14.55 -21.77
CA VAL A 151 -6.51 15.29 -20.85
C VAL A 151 -6.68 14.80 -19.41
N TYR A 152 -7.92 14.59 -18.96
CA TYR A 152 -8.21 14.10 -17.62
C TYR A 152 -7.56 12.73 -17.35
N VAL A 153 -7.71 11.77 -18.27
CA VAL A 153 -7.08 10.45 -18.16
C VAL A 153 -5.55 10.55 -18.18
N LEU A 154 -4.97 11.40 -19.04
CA LEU A 154 -3.52 11.63 -19.07
C LEU A 154 -2.99 12.22 -17.77
N LEU A 155 -3.71 13.18 -17.18
CA LEU A 155 -3.35 13.76 -15.89
C LEU A 155 -3.46 12.75 -14.76
N LEU A 156 -4.54 11.96 -14.71
CA LEU A 156 -4.66 10.86 -13.76
C LEU A 156 -3.51 9.87 -13.88
N TRP A 157 -3.19 9.45 -15.10
CA TRP A 157 -2.05 8.56 -15.37
C TRP A 157 -0.73 9.16 -14.86
N LEU A 158 -0.49 10.44 -15.13
CA LEU A 158 0.73 11.12 -14.68
C LEU A 158 0.80 11.20 -13.16
N VAL A 159 -0.31 11.50 -12.48
CA VAL A 159 -0.38 11.51 -11.02
C VAL A 159 -0.10 10.12 -10.45
N VAL A 160 -0.72 9.08 -11.00
CA VAL A 160 -0.55 7.70 -10.52
C VAL A 160 0.87 7.16 -10.73
N THR A 161 1.56 7.60 -11.79
CA THR A 161 2.89 7.06 -12.16
C THR A 161 4.08 7.88 -11.66
N ARG A 162 3.85 9.10 -11.14
CA ARG A 162 4.92 9.96 -10.60
C ARG A 162 5.03 9.98 -9.07
N VAL A 163 4.13 9.29 -8.39
CA VAL A 163 4.22 9.00 -6.96
C VAL A 163 5.00 7.70 -6.79
#